data_AF-A0A4Z2JHE8-F1
#
_entry.id   AF-A0A4Z2JHE8-F1
#
_cell.length_a   1.000
_cell.length_b   1.000
_cell.length_c   1.000
_cell.angle_alpha   90.00
_cell.angle_beta   90.00
_cell.angle_gamma   90.00
#
_symmetry.space_group_name_H-M   'P 1'
#
loop_
_entity.id
_entity.type
_entity.pdbx_description
1 polymer ?
#
loop_
_entity_poly.entity_id
_entity_poly.type
_entity_poly.pdbx_seq_one_letter_code
_entity_poly.pdbx_strand_id
1 'polypeptide(L)'
;MDGTFSPAAILSAVLLTVALSSPAASLEPYDLLYDSAVQAFYKGDYTNVVRFMEGALDSYKEVRRTKVRCRLGCQDQHPFDGTFSDLRFADVVLRRAACMNTCIEENIGTQSVHKVSEDVVQDFQRRIPYNYLQLAYQKVRGEGGSQTSTLHGALVLSTPRGMLNLAALRHFTCVSLPQLLLMRQRALGRSAAHVQTTPVAPVDSVVYF
;
A
#
# COMPACT_ATOMS: atom_id res chain seq x y z
N MET A 1 -48.24 6.79 -27.52
CA MET A 1 -47.69 5.42 -27.38
C MET A 1 -47.23 5.34 -25.94
N ASP A 2 -48.14 5.02 -25.04
CA ASP A 2 -47.92 5.23 -23.61
C ASP A 2 -47.61 3.86 -23.01
N GLY A 3 -46.31 3.58 -22.90
CA GLY A 3 -45.81 2.34 -22.32
C GLY A 3 -46.03 2.34 -20.82
N THR A 4 -47.13 1.73 -20.36
CA THR A 4 -47.34 1.37 -18.96
C THR A 4 -46.36 0.26 -18.57
N PHE A 5 -45.21 0.64 -18.01
CA PHE A 5 -44.26 -0.32 -17.43
C PHE A 5 -44.78 -0.84 -16.09
N SER A 6 -44.86 -2.17 -15.96
CA SER A 6 -45.35 -2.84 -14.76
C SER A 6 -44.42 -2.60 -13.57
N PRO A 7 -44.92 -2.24 -12.37
CA PRO A 7 -44.09 -1.92 -11.20
C PRO A 7 -43.20 -3.10 -10.77
N ALA A 8 -43.63 -4.34 -11.03
CA ALA A 8 -42.82 -5.53 -10.78
C ALA A 8 -41.58 -5.63 -11.68
N ALA A 9 -41.67 -5.16 -12.93
CA ALA A 9 -40.53 -5.14 -13.85
C ALA A 9 -39.50 -4.10 -13.44
N ILE A 10 -39.95 -2.96 -12.91
CA ILE A 10 -39.08 -1.91 -12.37
C ILE A 10 -38.36 -2.41 -11.11
N LEU A 11 -39.08 -3.04 -10.18
CA LEU A 11 -38.48 -3.61 -8.97
C LEU A 11 -37.46 -4.72 -9.28
N SER A 12 -37.76 -5.59 -10.25
CA SER A 12 -36.84 -6.64 -10.68
C SER A 12 -35.58 -6.07 -11.36
N ALA A 13 -35.73 -5.01 -12.17
CA ALA A 13 -34.59 -4.35 -12.81
C ALA A 13 -33.71 -3.64 -11.77
N VAL A 14 -34.31 -2.96 -10.79
CA VAL A 14 -33.58 -2.29 -9.70
C VAL A 14 -32.81 -3.31 -8.86
N LEU A 15 -33.43 -4.46 -8.52
CA LEU A 15 -32.78 -5.52 -7.76
C LEU A 15 -31.58 -6.13 -8.52
N LEU A 16 -31.69 -6.32 -9.85
CA LEU A 16 -30.57 -6.76 -10.69
C LEU A 16 -29.45 -5.71 -10.76
N THR A 17 -29.78 -4.42 -10.85
CA THR A 17 -28.77 -3.35 -10.89
C THR A 17 -27.99 -3.21 -9.57
N VAL A 18 -28.64 -3.43 -8.43
CA VAL A 18 -27.99 -3.42 -7.11
C VAL A 18 -27.12 -4.67 -6.89
N ALA A 19 -27.49 -5.82 -7.47
CA ALA A 19 -26.69 -7.04 -7.39
C ALA A 19 -25.40 -6.99 -8.24
N LEU A 20 -25.38 -6.19 -9.32
CA LEU A 20 -24.21 -6.03 -10.19
C LEU A 20 -23.29 -4.87 -9.78
N SER A 21 -23.71 -3.99 -8.88
CA SER A 21 -22.84 -2.97 -8.30
C SER A 21 -21.92 -3.60 -7.27
N SER A 22 -20.93 -4.38 -7.73
CA SER A 22 -19.74 -4.61 -6.92
C SER A 22 -19.08 -3.24 -6.78
N PRO A 23 -18.84 -2.72 -5.56
CA PRO A 23 -17.88 -1.64 -5.45
C PRO A 23 -16.62 -2.16 -6.12
N ALA A 24 -16.10 -1.42 -7.10
CA ALA A 24 -14.70 -1.57 -7.46
C ALA A 24 -13.96 -1.33 -6.14
N ALA A 25 -13.56 -2.42 -5.49
CA ALA A 25 -12.97 -2.36 -4.17
C ALA A 25 -11.64 -1.64 -4.37
N SER A 26 -11.66 -0.32 -4.22
CA SER A 26 -10.47 0.49 -4.26
C SER A 26 -9.62 0.03 -3.10
N LEU A 27 -8.59 -0.76 -3.39
CA LEU A 27 -7.69 -1.28 -2.40
C LEU A 27 -7.09 -0.08 -1.65
N GLU A 28 -7.26 -0.04 -0.34
CA GLU A 28 -6.70 1.05 0.45
C GLU A 28 -5.17 1.00 0.35
N PRO A 29 -4.51 2.12 0.02
CA PRO A 29 -3.06 2.19 -0.08
C PRO A 29 -2.37 1.75 1.22
N TYR A 30 -1.42 0.82 1.10
CA TYR A 30 -0.74 0.25 2.28
C TYR A 30 0.12 1.27 3.04
N ASP A 31 0.49 2.39 2.43
CA ASP A 31 1.23 3.48 3.07
C ASP A 31 0.37 4.26 4.06
N LEU A 32 -0.88 4.55 3.73
CA LEU A 32 -1.83 5.19 4.64
C LEU A 32 -2.17 4.29 5.84
N LEU A 33 -2.34 2.99 5.58
CA LEU A 33 -2.54 1.99 6.62
C LEU A 33 -1.28 1.85 7.50
N TYR A 34 -0.09 1.85 6.91
CA TYR A 34 1.17 1.80 7.65
C TYR A 34 1.37 3.03 8.53
N ASP A 35 1.13 4.24 8.01
CA ASP A 35 1.23 5.48 8.79
C ASP A 35 0.22 5.47 9.96
N SER A 36 -1.03 5.07 9.69
CA SER A 36 -2.06 4.92 10.73
C SER A 36 -1.66 3.92 11.82
N ALA A 37 -1.05 2.79 11.43
CA ALA A 37 -0.54 1.79 12.37
C ALA A 37 0.61 2.34 13.23
N VAL A 38 1.57 3.05 12.63
CA VAL A 38 2.70 3.67 13.35
C VAL A 38 2.19 4.74 14.32
N GLN A 39 1.23 5.57 13.91
CA GLN A 39 0.60 6.55 14.80
C GLN A 39 -0.13 5.86 15.98
N ALA A 40 -0.87 4.78 15.72
CA ALA A 40 -1.53 4.02 16.78
C ALA A 40 -0.52 3.40 17.75
N PHE A 41 0.64 2.94 17.24
CA PHE A 41 1.71 2.37 18.05
C PHE A 41 2.27 3.38 19.05
N TYR A 42 2.54 4.61 18.62
CA TYR A 42 3.01 5.67 19.52
C TYR A 42 1.95 6.17 20.49
N LYS A 43 0.65 6.00 20.18
CA LYS A 43 -0.47 6.28 21.10
C LYS A 43 -0.70 5.16 22.11
N GLY A 44 -0.03 4.02 21.96
CA GLY A 44 -0.24 2.84 22.81
C GLY A 44 -1.54 2.07 22.51
N ASP A 45 -2.20 2.34 21.38
CA ASP A 45 -3.40 1.63 20.97
C ASP A 45 -3.04 0.39 20.15
N TYR A 46 -2.58 -0.65 20.84
CA TYR A 46 -2.05 -1.85 20.20
C TYR A 46 -3.11 -2.65 19.43
N THR A 47 -4.39 -2.52 19.77
CA THR A 47 -5.50 -3.15 19.03
C THR A 47 -5.60 -2.55 17.63
N ASN A 48 -5.56 -1.21 17.51
CA ASN A 48 -5.56 -0.56 16.21
C ASN A 48 -4.23 -0.77 15.45
N VAL A 49 -3.10 -0.92 16.14
CA VAL A 49 -1.84 -1.31 15.49
C VAL A 49 -2.01 -2.63 14.75
N VAL A 50 -2.55 -3.67 15.41
CA VAL A 50 -2.76 -4.97 14.76
C VAL A 50 -3.65 -4.80 13.53
N ARG A 51 -4.82 -4.17 13.70
CA ARG A 51 -5.79 -3.99 12.61
C ARG A 51 -5.19 -3.26 11.40
N PHE A 52 -4.54 -2.12 11.61
CA PHE A 52 -3.99 -1.33 10.51
C PHE A 52 -2.76 -2.00 9.88
N MET A 53 -1.89 -2.61 10.68
CA MET A 53 -0.65 -3.22 10.18
C MET A 53 -0.92 -4.49 9.38
N GLU A 54 -1.92 -5.29 9.75
CA GLU A 54 -2.38 -6.44 8.96
C GLU A 54 -3.01 -5.98 7.64
N GLY A 55 -3.90 -4.98 7.68
CA GLY A 55 -4.46 -4.39 6.47
C GLY A 55 -3.37 -3.87 5.53
N ALA A 56 -2.35 -3.21 6.07
CA ALA A 56 -1.21 -2.72 5.29
C ALA A 56 -0.44 -3.87 4.62
N LEU A 57 -0.18 -4.96 5.35
CA LEU A 57 0.49 -6.15 4.80
C LEU A 57 -0.32 -6.84 3.71
N ASP A 58 -1.64 -6.92 3.87
CA ASP A 58 -2.51 -7.57 2.88
C ASP A 58 -2.65 -6.71 1.61
N SER A 59 -2.81 -5.39 1.77
CA SER A 59 -2.77 -4.46 0.63
C SER A 59 -1.43 -4.52 -0.11
N TYR A 60 -0.30 -4.54 0.60
CA TYR A 60 1.02 -4.69 -0.01
C TYR A 60 1.17 -6.01 -0.80
N LYS A 61 0.67 -7.13 -0.26
CA LYS A 61 0.67 -8.43 -0.95
C LYS A 61 -0.13 -8.36 -2.24
N GLU A 62 -1.32 -7.76 -2.20
CA GLU A 62 -2.19 -7.68 -3.37
C GLU A 62 -1.59 -6.78 -4.46
N VAL A 63 -1.02 -5.63 -4.09
CA VAL A 63 -0.29 -4.77 -5.03
C VAL A 63 0.86 -5.52 -5.69
N ARG A 64 1.66 -6.24 -4.89
CA ARG A 64 2.78 -7.03 -5.41
C ARG A 64 2.30 -8.14 -6.34
N ARG A 65 1.23 -8.85 -5.97
CA ARG A 65 0.65 -9.94 -6.75
C ARG A 65 0.15 -9.43 -8.10
N THR A 66 -0.57 -8.33 -8.11
CA THR A 66 -1.11 -7.72 -9.33
C THR A 66 0.00 -7.21 -10.22
N LYS A 67 1.03 -6.54 -9.69
CA LYS A 67 2.21 -6.14 -10.48
C LYS A 67 2.90 -7.32 -11.17
N VAL A 68 3.04 -8.45 -10.48
CA VAL A 68 3.62 -9.68 -11.06
C VAL A 68 2.70 -10.24 -12.15
N ARG A 69 1.39 -10.32 -11.88
CA ARG A 69 0.39 -10.82 -12.84
C ARG A 69 0.37 -10.00 -14.12
N CYS A 70 0.31 -8.67 -14.00
CA CYS A 70 0.38 -7.74 -15.13
C CYS A 70 1.70 -7.89 -15.88
N ARG A 71 2.82 -7.98 -15.17
CA ARG A 71 4.14 -8.14 -15.79
C ARG A 71 4.24 -9.42 -16.62
N LEU A 72 3.70 -10.53 -16.15
CA LEU A 72 3.71 -11.78 -16.92
C LEU A 72 2.76 -11.67 -18.13
N GLY A 73 1.53 -11.22 -17.94
CA GLY A 73 0.56 -11.07 -19.02
C GLY A 73 1.03 -10.11 -20.14
N CYS A 74 1.63 -8.97 -19.79
CA CYS A 74 2.15 -8.03 -20.78
C CYS A 74 3.41 -8.54 -21.50
N GLN A 75 4.22 -9.39 -20.85
CA GLN A 75 5.34 -10.05 -21.51
C GLN A 75 4.85 -11.05 -22.56
N ASP A 76 3.78 -11.80 -22.25
CA ASP A 76 3.20 -12.80 -23.13
C ASP A 76 2.46 -12.15 -24.32
N GLN A 77 1.78 -11.01 -24.11
CA GLN A 77 1.10 -10.25 -25.17
C GLN A 77 2.07 -9.56 -26.15
N HIS A 78 3.25 -9.17 -25.66
CA HIS A 78 4.25 -8.46 -26.44
C HIS A 78 5.60 -9.18 -26.34
N PRO A 79 5.76 -10.38 -26.94
CA PRO A 79 7.02 -11.10 -26.90
C PRO A 79 8.10 -10.34 -27.67
N PHE A 80 9.35 -10.50 -27.25
CA PHE A 80 10.49 -10.06 -28.04
C PHE A 80 10.72 -11.07 -29.17
N ASP A 81 10.82 -10.61 -30.41
CA ASP A 81 11.16 -11.45 -31.56
C ASP A 81 12.68 -11.56 -31.70
N GLY A 82 13.19 -12.72 -32.15
CA GLY A 82 14.65 -12.95 -32.24
C GLY A 82 15.38 -12.10 -33.28
N THR A 83 14.66 -11.31 -34.08
CA THR A 83 15.19 -10.44 -35.13
C THR A 83 15.06 -8.97 -34.72
N PHE A 84 16.01 -8.48 -33.93
CA PHE A 84 15.97 -7.14 -33.40
C PHE A 84 16.57 -6.12 -34.36
N SER A 85 15.79 -5.12 -34.73
CA SER A 85 16.33 -3.78 -34.97
C SER A 85 16.06 -2.92 -33.74
N ASP A 86 16.95 -1.97 -33.42
CA ASP A 86 16.83 -1.12 -32.22
C ASP A 86 15.45 -0.45 -32.10
N LEU A 87 14.87 -0.06 -33.24
CA LEU A 87 13.53 0.53 -33.31
C LEU A 87 12.42 -0.46 -32.94
N ARG A 88 12.53 -1.74 -33.35
CA ARG A 88 11.54 -2.79 -33.00
C ARG A 88 11.62 -3.15 -31.53
N PHE A 89 12.83 -3.23 -30.99
CA PHE A 89 13.03 -3.42 -29.56
C PHE A 89 12.38 -2.29 -28.74
N ALA A 90 12.66 -1.03 -29.11
CA ALA A 90 12.07 0.12 -28.43
C ALA A 90 10.53 0.13 -28.51
N ASP A 91 9.95 -0.21 -29.67
CA ASP A 91 8.49 -0.32 -29.83
C ASP A 91 7.88 -1.37 -28.87
N VAL A 92 8.48 -2.57 -28.78
CA VAL A 92 8.00 -3.61 -27.85
C VAL A 92 8.11 -3.15 -26.39
N VAL A 93 9.20 -2.46 -26.02
CA VAL A 93 9.37 -1.90 -24.66
C VAL A 93 8.27 -0.88 -24.34
N LEU A 94 7.97 0.03 -25.27
CA LEU A 94 6.93 1.05 -25.08
C LEU A 94 5.53 0.41 -24.96
N ARG A 95 5.22 -0.59 -25.80
CA ARG A 95 3.95 -1.34 -25.72
C ARG A 95 3.80 -2.09 -24.40
N ARG A 96 4.87 -2.75 -23.92
CA ARG A 96 4.88 -3.38 -22.59
C ARG A 96 4.66 -2.38 -21.47
N ALA A 97 5.28 -1.20 -21.54
CA ALA A 97 5.10 -0.15 -20.54
C ALA A 97 3.64 0.37 -20.53
N ALA A 98 3.06 0.59 -21.71
CA ALA A 98 1.65 0.98 -21.84
C ALA A 98 0.70 -0.10 -21.27
N CYS A 99 0.90 -1.37 -21.66
CA CYS A 99 0.13 -2.51 -21.13
C CYS A 99 0.22 -2.60 -19.60
N MET A 100 1.41 -2.40 -19.03
CA MET A 100 1.61 -2.42 -17.59
C MET A 100 0.82 -1.32 -16.86
N ASN A 101 0.84 -0.10 -17.39
CA ASN A 101 0.09 1.02 -16.81
C ASN A 101 -1.41 0.73 -16.84
N THR A 102 -1.96 0.33 -17.99
CA THR A 102 -3.38 -0.01 -18.12
C THR A 102 -3.79 -1.16 -17.21
N CYS A 103 -3.02 -2.26 -17.18
CA CYS A 103 -3.35 -3.41 -16.33
C CYS A 103 -3.34 -3.05 -14.83
N ILE A 104 -2.37 -2.26 -14.38
CA ILE A 104 -2.31 -1.84 -12.97
C ILE A 104 -3.49 -0.91 -12.65
N GLU A 105 -3.80 0.03 -13.53
CA GLU A 105 -4.92 0.97 -13.35
C GLU A 105 -6.27 0.27 -13.27
N GLU A 106 -6.51 -0.74 -14.10
CA GLU A 106 -7.76 -1.51 -14.09
C GLU A 106 -7.93 -2.36 -12.82
N ASN A 107 -6.84 -2.88 -12.26
CA ASN A 107 -6.92 -3.84 -11.15
C ASN A 107 -6.82 -3.17 -9.76
N ILE A 108 -6.08 -2.07 -9.63
CA ILE A 108 -5.81 -1.45 -8.32
C ILE A 108 -6.29 0.02 -8.28
N GLY A 109 -6.72 0.58 -9.41
CA GLY A 109 -7.06 1.99 -9.53
C GLY A 109 -5.89 2.85 -9.99
N THR A 110 -6.12 4.15 -10.12
CA THR A 110 -5.16 5.08 -10.72
C THR A 110 -3.78 4.98 -10.07
N GLN A 111 -2.74 4.90 -10.89
CA GLN A 111 -1.36 4.66 -10.46
C GLN A 111 -0.87 5.67 -9.41
N SER A 112 -1.43 6.90 -9.41
CA SER A 112 -1.13 7.94 -8.43
C SER A 112 -1.57 7.60 -7.00
N VAL A 113 -2.63 6.82 -6.82
CA VAL A 113 -3.14 6.42 -5.49
C VAL A 113 -2.22 5.39 -4.83
N HIS A 114 -1.49 4.61 -5.63
CA HIS A 114 -0.55 3.58 -5.14
C HIS A 114 0.91 3.98 -5.26
N LYS A 115 1.20 5.27 -5.53
CA LYS A 115 2.58 5.77 -5.59
C LYS A 115 3.10 6.02 -4.16
N VAL A 116 3.54 4.93 -3.55
CA VAL A 116 4.12 4.91 -2.21
C VAL A 116 5.54 5.46 -2.21
N SER A 117 5.93 6.16 -1.15
CA SER A 117 7.31 6.64 -0.94
C SER A 117 8.31 5.47 -0.94
N GLU A 118 9.51 5.70 -1.49
CA GLU A 118 10.58 4.70 -1.54
C GLU A 118 10.98 4.21 -0.13
N ASP A 119 10.93 5.10 0.87
CA ASP A 119 11.21 4.75 2.27
C ASP A 119 10.24 3.67 2.79
N VAL A 120 8.94 3.82 2.51
CA VAL A 120 7.91 2.87 2.95
C VAL A 120 8.04 1.56 2.17
N VAL A 121 8.36 1.63 0.87
CA VAL A 121 8.67 0.42 0.08
C VAL A 121 9.84 -0.34 0.72
N GLN A 122 10.90 0.37 1.11
CA GLN A 122 12.07 -0.22 1.74
C GLN A 122 11.74 -0.86 3.10
N ASP A 123 10.89 -0.23 3.91
CA ASP A 123 10.43 -0.79 5.18
C ASP A 123 9.73 -2.14 4.99
N PHE A 124 8.83 -2.24 4.00
CA PHE A 124 8.14 -3.49 3.69
C PHE A 124 9.09 -4.56 3.13
N GLN A 125 10.07 -4.17 2.31
CA GLN A 125 11.13 -5.08 1.82
C GLN A 125 11.99 -5.61 2.97
N ARG A 126 12.32 -4.76 3.94
CA ARG A 126 13.07 -5.10 5.17
C ARG A 126 12.21 -5.78 6.24
N ARG A 127 10.92 -6.00 5.98
CA ARG A 127 9.96 -6.63 6.90
C ARG A 127 9.77 -5.86 8.22
N ILE A 128 9.98 -4.54 8.22
CA ILE A 128 9.80 -3.67 9.39
C ILE A 128 8.38 -3.76 9.98
N PRO A 129 7.27 -3.81 9.19
CA PRO A 129 5.92 -3.94 9.74
C PRO A 129 5.72 -5.14 10.69
N TYR A 130 6.44 -6.24 10.46
CA TYR A 130 6.35 -7.43 11.31
C TYR A 130 6.91 -7.18 12.72
N ASN A 131 7.89 -6.29 12.88
CA ASN A 131 8.44 -5.94 14.19
C ASN A 131 7.39 -5.23 15.05
N TYR A 132 6.64 -4.29 14.46
CA TYR A 132 5.53 -3.62 15.13
C TYR A 132 4.42 -4.60 15.51
N LEU A 133 4.04 -5.50 14.60
CA LEU A 133 3.03 -6.54 14.88
C LEU A 133 3.43 -7.45 16.03
N GLN A 134 4.69 -7.90 16.08
CA GLN A 134 5.17 -8.75 17.17
C GLN A 134 5.02 -8.07 18.53
N LEU A 135 5.41 -6.80 18.64
CA LEU A 135 5.23 -6.04 19.88
C LEU A 135 3.75 -5.81 20.19
N ALA A 136 2.95 -5.43 19.20
CA ALA A 136 1.52 -5.17 19.39
C ALA A 136 0.80 -6.43 19.90
N TYR A 137 1.07 -7.59 19.30
CA TYR A 137 0.50 -8.86 19.75
C TYR A 137 0.90 -9.24 21.18
N GLN A 138 2.14 -8.97 21.57
CA GLN A 138 2.58 -9.16 22.96
C GLN A 138 1.82 -8.23 23.92
N LYS A 139 1.62 -6.97 23.54
CA LYS A 139 0.93 -5.97 24.36
C LYS A 139 -0.55 -6.24 24.51
N VAL A 140 -1.26 -6.55 23.43
CA VAL A 140 -2.69 -6.90 23.46
C VAL A 140 -2.93 -8.12 24.35
N ARG A 141 -2.06 -9.13 24.30
CA ARG A 141 -2.12 -10.30 25.19
C ARG A 141 -1.87 -9.95 26.66
N GLY A 142 -0.98 -8.98 26.93
CA GLY A 142 -0.68 -8.52 28.27
C GLY A 142 -1.79 -7.64 28.89
N GLU A 143 -2.44 -6.80 28.09
CA GLU A 143 -3.52 -5.90 28.54
C GLU A 143 -4.85 -6.65 28.71
N GLY A 144 -5.07 -7.75 27.99
CA GLY A 144 -6.18 -8.69 28.22
C GLY A 144 -5.96 -9.67 29.39
N GLY A 145 -4.88 -9.51 30.15
CA GLY A 145 -4.40 -10.43 31.18
C GLY A 145 -4.99 -10.26 32.58
N SER A 146 -6.19 -9.67 32.72
CA SER A 146 -7.00 -9.78 33.94
C SER A 146 -8.43 -10.20 33.58
N GLN A 147 -8.58 -11.45 33.14
CA GLN A 147 -9.35 -12.48 33.85
C GLN A 147 -9.59 -13.70 32.95
N THR A 148 -9.26 -14.87 33.50
CA THR A 148 -9.67 -16.24 33.12
C THR A 148 -8.99 -16.92 31.91
N SER A 149 -8.17 -17.91 32.25
CA SER A 149 -7.91 -19.19 31.57
C SER A 149 -8.82 -19.48 30.36
N THR A 150 -8.33 -20.00 29.24
CA THR A 150 -7.84 -21.39 29.13
C THR A 150 -7.28 -21.58 27.72
N LEU A 151 -6.19 -22.34 27.63
CA LEU A 151 -5.60 -22.98 26.45
C LEU A 151 -6.49 -23.04 25.18
N HIS A 152 -6.35 -22.08 24.26
CA HIS A 152 -6.61 -22.28 22.82
C HIS A 152 -5.86 -21.28 21.92
N GLY A 153 -4.76 -20.70 22.40
CA GLY A 153 -3.95 -19.73 21.64
C GLY A 153 -2.62 -20.28 21.12
N ALA A 154 -2.46 -21.60 21.05
CA ALA A 154 -1.20 -22.26 20.70
C ALA A 154 -1.02 -22.55 19.19
N LEU A 155 -1.94 -22.15 18.31
CA LEU A 155 -1.87 -22.53 16.89
C LEU A 155 -1.26 -21.47 15.95
N VAL A 156 -0.94 -20.26 16.40
CA VAL A 156 -0.34 -19.24 15.50
C VAL A 156 1.20 -19.25 15.52
N LEU A 157 1.85 -20.11 16.33
CA LEU A 157 3.31 -20.21 16.38
C LEU A 157 3.92 -21.46 15.73
N SER A 158 3.20 -22.15 14.84
CA SER A 158 3.79 -23.23 14.05
C SER A 158 4.29 -22.75 12.69
N THR A 159 5.29 -21.88 12.69
CA THR A 159 6.30 -21.87 11.61
C THR A 159 7.67 -22.07 12.26
N PRO A 160 8.31 -23.24 12.08
CA PRO A 160 9.60 -23.53 12.68
C PRO A 160 10.73 -22.92 11.85
N ARG A 161 11.79 -22.51 12.55
CA ARG A 161 13.15 -22.16 12.09
C ARG A 161 13.40 -20.70 11.68
N GLY A 162 13.86 -19.95 12.68
CA GLY A 162 14.67 -18.76 12.53
C GLY A 162 15.03 -18.24 13.91
N MET A 163 16.16 -18.71 14.45
CA MET A 163 16.63 -18.41 15.80
C MET A 163 16.56 -16.91 16.12
N LEU A 164 15.72 -16.53 17.09
CA LEU A 164 15.90 -15.29 17.86
C LEU A 164 17.19 -15.45 18.65
N ASN A 165 18.31 -14.99 18.09
CA ASN A 165 19.50 -14.73 18.88
C ASN A 165 19.25 -13.47 19.71
N LEU A 166 19.34 -13.61 21.03
CA LEU A 166 19.20 -12.56 22.04
C LEU A 166 20.19 -11.39 21.85
N ALA A 167 21.14 -11.51 20.91
CA ALA A 167 22.05 -10.46 20.48
C ALA A 167 21.40 -9.40 19.53
N ALA A 168 20.23 -9.67 18.95
CA ALA A 168 19.57 -8.73 18.01
C ALA A 168 18.88 -7.54 18.69
N LEU A 169 18.62 -7.60 20.02
CA LEU A 169 18.08 -6.45 20.76
C LEU A 169 19.07 -5.29 20.90
N ARG A 170 20.36 -5.49 20.57
CA ARG A 170 21.34 -4.40 20.47
C ARG A 170 21.37 -3.72 19.11
N HIS A 171 20.67 -4.24 18.11
CA HIS A 171 20.61 -3.66 16.76
C HIS A 171 19.29 -2.88 16.49
N PHE A 172 18.33 -2.91 17.42
CA PHE A 172 17.08 -2.14 17.32
C PHE A 172 17.23 -0.63 17.53
N THR A 173 18.43 -0.13 17.83
CA THR A 173 18.75 1.31 17.86
C THR A 173 19.07 1.90 16.48
N CYS A 174 18.82 1.16 15.40
CA CYS A 174 19.04 1.63 14.03
C CYS A 174 17.73 1.91 13.26
N VAL A 175 16.65 2.32 13.96
CA VAL A 175 15.67 3.22 13.32
C VAL A 175 16.17 4.63 13.59
N SER A 176 16.78 5.17 12.57
CA SER A 176 17.39 6.48 12.47
C SER A 176 16.57 7.55 13.19
N LEU A 177 17.12 8.06 14.29
CA LEU A 177 16.75 9.34 14.91
C LEU A 177 16.46 10.49 13.92
N PRO A 178 17.06 10.56 12.69
CA PRO A 178 16.64 11.56 11.69
C PRO A 178 15.21 11.42 11.13
N GLN A 179 14.61 10.23 11.04
CA GLN A 179 13.24 10.10 10.50
C GLN A 179 12.16 10.57 11.49
N LEU A 180 12.40 10.39 12.79
CA LEU A 180 11.53 10.93 13.85
C LEU A 180 11.53 12.48 13.86
N LEU A 181 12.65 13.10 13.43
CA LEU A 181 12.80 14.55 13.36
C LEU A 181 12.13 15.14 12.11
N LEU A 182 12.15 14.43 10.98
CA LEU A 182 11.47 14.87 9.74
C LEU A 182 9.93 14.79 9.84
N MET A 183 9.40 13.74 10.47
CA MET A 183 7.95 13.61 10.69
C MET A 183 7.44 14.64 11.72
N ARG A 184 8.26 14.99 12.72
CA ARG A 184 7.95 16.06 13.68
C ARG A 184 8.00 17.46 13.04
N GLN A 185 8.88 17.69 12.06
CA GLN A 185 8.94 18.96 11.31
C GLN A 185 7.73 19.16 10.39
N ARG A 186 7.23 18.09 9.74
CA ARG A 186 6.00 18.16 8.92
C ARG A 186 4.74 18.43 9.75
N ALA A 187 4.70 18.02 11.01
CA ALA A 187 3.58 18.29 11.92
C ALA A 187 3.55 19.75 12.44
N LEU A 188 4.69 20.45 12.49
CA LEU A 188 4.79 21.83 12.99
C LEU A 188 4.77 22.91 11.87
N GLY A 189 4.92 22.53 10.60
CA GLY A 189 5.06 23.46 9.47
C GLY A 189 3.77 23.98 8.81
N ARG A 190 2.58 23.78 9.41
CA ARG A 190 1.29 24.17 8.80
C ARG A 190 0.67 25.49 9.29
N SER A 191 1.41 26.30 10.04
CA SER A 191 1.01 27.66 10.44
C SER A 191 2.08 28.69 10.11
N ALA A 192 2.11 29.16 8.87
CA ALA A 192 2.58 30.50 8.51
C ALA A 192 2.16 30.80 7.07
N ALA A 193 0.89 31.13 6.89
CA ALA A 193 0.48 31.92 5.74
C ALA A 193 0.95 33.36 5.98
N HIS A 194 1.99 33.79 5.28
CA HIS A 194 2.11 35.19 4.88
C HIS A 194 2.70 35.22 3.47
N VAL A 195 1.79 35.29 2.51
CA VAL A 195 2.09 35.61 1.12
C VAL A 195 2.49 37.09 1.10
N GLN A 196 3.73 37.38 0.72
CA GLN A 196 4.11 38.66 0.14
C GLN A 196 4.70 38.36 -1.24
N THR A 197 3.87 38.55 -2.25
CA THR A 197 4.22 38.55 -3.66
C THR A 197 5.07 39.77 -4.01
N THR A 198 6.09 39.60 -4.86
CA THR A 198 6.41 40.34 -6.11
C THR A 198 7.93 40.25 -6.42
N PRO A 199 8.44 40.63 -7.62
CA PRO A 199 8.75 39.64 -8.66
C PRO A 199 10.17 39.80 -9.25
N VAL A 200 10.85 38.72 -9.63
CA VAL A 200 11.98 38.83 -10.57
C VAL A 200 11.98 37.64 -11.53
N ALA A 201 11.69 37.92 -12.79
CA ALA A 201 12.03 37.10 -13.96
C ALA A 201 13.29 37.72 -14.62
N PRO A 202 13.81 37.17 -15.73
CA PRO A 202 14.11 35.77 -16.05
C PRO A 202 15.59 35.64 -16.48
N VAL A 203 16.17 34.43 -16.44
CA VAL A 203 17.32 34.11 -17.33
C VAL A 203 17.42 32.60 -17.60
N ASP A 204 17.18 32.28 -18.87
CA ASP A 204 17.80 31.27 -19.74
C ASP A 204 17.90 29.80 -19.31
N SER A 205 17.01 29.00 -19.92
CA SER A 205 17.35 27.99 -20.94
C SER A 205 18.70 27.29 -20.83
N VAL A 206 18.75 26.03 -20.37
CA VAL A 206 19.52 24.97 -21.04
C VAL A 206 18.87 23.60 -20.80
N VAL A 207 18.49 22.96 -21.90
CA VAL A 207 18.11 21.56 -22.05
C VAL A 207 19.36 20.68 -22.00
N TYR A 208 19.36 19.57 -21.27
CA TYR A 208 20.27 18.45 -21.53
C TYR A 208 19.50 17.13 -21.57
N PHE A 209 19.78 16.40 -22.63
CA PHE A 209 19.29 15.09 -23.04
C PHE A 209 19.45 14.00 -21.96
#